data_AF-A0A399XTY9-F1
#
_entry.id   AF-A0A399XTY9-F1
#
_cell.length_a   1.000
_cell.length_b   1.000
_cell.length_c   1.000
_cell.angle_alpha   90.00
_cell.angle_beta   90.00
_cell.angle_gamma   90.00
#
_symmetry.space_group_name_H-M   'P 1'
#
loop_
_entity.id
_entity.type
_entity.pdbx_description
1 polymer ?
#
loop_
_entity_poly.entity_id
_entity_poly.type
_entity_poly.pdbx_seq_one_letter_code
_entity_poly.pdbx_strand_id
1 'polypeptide(L)'
;MGHLIATADWELPRGATPGPLREAALGPQVPRPQGDHRSRPSGTEGDAMSDPAAQGVEVADRRFPTEAKYFMAIGVFFALIATIYLIFSDGEWIGVSLLYAAVIVALVCAWFMTTRVQGAQADVELYEEGEGDQTVYLPTRSHWPFLLALGTVVTANGFSVGMWLFVPGVIVFLYALAGFIREGRDRA
;
A
#
# COMPACT_ATOMS: atom_id res chain seq x y z
N MET A 1 22.44 -48.07 23.78
CA MET A 1 21.15 -47.57 23.25
C MET A 1 21.36 -46.09 22.94
N GLY A 2 21.70 -45.62 21.75
CA GLY A 2 21.50 -46.17 20.41
C GLY A 2 20.30 -45.48 19.75
N HIS A 3 20.37 -44.17 19.49
CA HIS A 3 19.49 -43.52 18.52
C HIS A 3 20.28 -42.47 17.73
N LEU A 4 20.53 -42.84 16.49
CA LEU A 4 21.07 -42.05 15.39
C LEU A 4 20.00 -41.03 14.97
N ILE A 5 20.33 -39.74 15.02
CA ILE A 5 19.53 -38.73 14.31
C ILE A 5 20.11 -38.64 12.91
N ALA A 6 19.28 -39.04 11.94
CA ALA A 6 19.55 -39.03 10.53
C ALA A 6 19.88 -37.61 10.05
N THR A 7 21.09 -37.46 9.53
CA THR A 7 21.48 -36.36 8.63
C THR A 7 20.68 -36.53 7.35
N ALA A 8 19.67 -35.70 7.17
CA ALA A 8 18.90 -35.68 5.95
C ALA A 8 19.64 -34.78 4.95
N ASP A 9 20.13 -35.44 3.91
CA ASP A 9 21.02 -34.96 2.87
C ASP A 9 20.14 -34.35 1.76
N TRP A 10 20.27 -33.05 1.52
CA TRP A 10 19.43 -32.30 0.56
C TRP A 10 20.13 -32.15 -0.79
N GLU A 11 20.57 -33.27 -1.36
CA GLU A 11 21.14 -33.28 -2.70
C GLU A 11 20.06 -32.97 -3.74
N LEU A 12 19.99 -31.70 -4.16
CA LEU A 12 19.18 -31.26 -5.30
C LEU A 12 19.72 -31.93 -6.59
N PRO A 13 18.87 -32.56 -7.41
CA PRO A 13 19.27 -33.11 -8.70
C PRO A 13 19.78 -32.02 -9.64
N ARG A 14 21.10 -31.93 -9.82
CA ARG A 14 21.71 -31.17 -10.92
C ARG A 14 21.58 -32.00 -12.19
N GLY A 15 20.72 -31.58 -13.11
CA GLY A 15 20.66 -32.20 -14.43
C GLY A 15 19.33 -32.06 -15.16
N ALA A 16 18.89 -30.84 -15.42
CA ALA A 16 17.86 -30.58 -16.43
C ALA A 16 18.50 -29.81 -17.59
N THR A 17 19.00 -30.55 -18.58
CA THR A 17 19.37 -30.06 -19.90
C THR A 17 18.16 -29.42 -20.60
N PRO A 18 18.28 -28.22 -21.20
CA PRO A 18 17.25 -27.71 -22.10
C PRO A 18 17.25 -28.54 -23.40
N GLY A 19 16.16 -29.25 -23.66
CA GLY A 19 15.96 -30.00 -24.90
C GLY A 19 15.72 -29.07 -26.11
N PRO A 20 16.14 -29.48 -27.32
CA PRO A 20 15.95 -28.71 -28.55
C PRO A 20 14.54 -28.95 -29.11
N LEU A 21 13.54 -28.23 -28.59
CA LEU A 21 12.17 -28.24 -29.13
C LEU A 21 11.63 -26.80 -29.32
N ARG A 22 12.51 -25.84 -29.63
CA ARG A 22 12.15 -24.43 -29.90
C ARG A 22 12.23 -24.04 -31.39
N GLU A 23 12.38 -25.00 -32.30
CA GLU A 23 12.50 -24.72 -33.74
C GLU A 23 11.23 -25.07 -34.55
N ALA A 24 10.19 -25.64 -33.93
CA ALA A 24 8.97 -26.06 -34.63
C ALA A 24 7.87 -24.97 -34.72
N ALA A 25 8.13 -23.73 -34.30
CA ALA A 25 7.15 -22.65 -34.26
C ALA A 25 7.35 -21.56 -35.34
N LEU A 26 8.03 -21.89 -36.45
CA LEU A 26 8.08 -21.02 -37.64
C LEU A 26 6.88 -21.34 -38.54
N GLY A 27 5.76 -20.67 -38.26
CA GLY A 27 4.62 -20.61 -39.18
C GLY A 27 4.99 -19.87 -40.48
N PRO A 28 4.28 -20.15 -41.60
CA PRO A 28 4.56 -19.56 -42.90
C PRO A 28 4.32 -18.04 -42.89
N GLN A 29 5.31 -17.27 -43.37
CA GLN A 29 5.19 -15.83 -43.54
C GLN A 29 4.22 -15.49 -44.68
N VAL A 30 3.19 -14.70 -44.36
CA VAL A 30 2.21 -14.18 -45.32
C VAL A 30 2.77 -12.93 -46.02
N PRO A 31 2.79 -12.84 -47.36
CA PRO A 31 3.21 -11.64 -48.07
C PRO A 31 2.19 -10.50 -47.90
N ARG A 32 2.62 -9.31 -47.46
CA ARG A 32 1.78 -8.10 -47.41
C ARG A 32 1.68 -7.45 -48.79
N PRO A 33 0.49 -7.05 -49.27
CA PRO A 33 0.34 -6.25 -50.48
C PRO A 33 0.75 -4.79 -50.21
N GLN A 34 1.63 -4.27 -51.05
CA GLN A 34 2.08 -2.89 -51.05
C GLN A 34 1.04 -2.02 -51.76
N GLY A 35 0.20 -1.33 -50.98
CA GLY A 35 -0.81 -0.39 -51.47
C GLY A 35 -0.20 0.98 -51.74
N ASP A 36 -0.07 1.29 -53.02
CA ASP A 36 0.21 2.61 -53.61
C ASP A 36 -1.02 3.52 -53.45
N HIS A 37 -0.91 4.62 -52.69
CA HIS A 37 -1.92 5.67 -52.68
C HIS A 37 -1.32 7.05 -52.97
N ARG A 38 -1.48 7.42 -54.24
CA ARG A 38 -1.37 8.74 -54.84
C ARG A 38 -2.24 9.79 -54.13
N SER A 39 -1.62 10.93 -53.84
CA SER A 39 -2.00 12.29 -54.26
C SER A 39 -3.42 12.88 -54.03
N ARG A 40 -3.42 14.01 -53.29
CA ARG A 40 -4.19 15.30 -53.46
C ARG A 40 -5.64 15.39 -52.94
N PRO A 41 -6.20 16.61 -52.70
CA PRO A 41 -5.63 17.97 -52.66
C PRO A 41 -6.02 18.83 -51.43
N SER A 42 -5.39 20.00 -51.33
CA SER A 42 -5.72 21.16 -50.51
C SER A 42 -7.12 21.73 -50.80
N GLY A 43 -7.92 21.93 -49.75
CA GLY A 43 -9.18 22.67 -49.78
C GLY A 43 -9.31 23.56 -48.53
N THR A 44 -9.12 24.86 -48.73
CA THR A 44 -9.89 26.00 -48.17
C THR A 44 -10.45 25.90 -46.75
N GLU A 45 -9.76 26.58 -45.83
CA GLU A 45 -10.26 27.76 -45.11
C GLU A 45 -11.77 28.04 -45.22
N GLY A 46 -12.49 27.87 -44.10
CA GLY A 46 -13.91 28.23 -43.97
C GLY A 46 -14.64 27.32 -42.99
N ASP A 47 -14.56 27.69 -41.71
CA ASP A 47 -15.57 27.49 -40.65
C ASP A 47 -14.89 27.22 -39.31
N ALA A 48 -14.42 28.31 -38.70
CA ALA A 48 -14.38 28.43 -37.25
C ALA A 48 -15.82 28.42 -36.73
N MET A 49 -16.48 27.26 -36.83
CA MET A 49 -17.67 26.94 -36.06
C MET A 49 -17.16 26.64 -34.66
N SER A 50 -17.17 27.67 -33.83
CA SER A 50 -17.13 27.57 -32.38
C SER A 50 -18.16 26.54 -31.94
N ASP A 51 -17.68 25.34 -31.61
CA ASP A 51 -18.47 24.26 -31.06
C ASP A 51 -18.60 24.49 -29.53
N PRO A 52 -19.76 24.94 -29.02
CA PRO A 52 -19.97 25.02 -27.58
C PRO A 52 -20.07 23.63 -26.91
N ALA A 53 -20.02 22.52 -27.67
CA ALA A 53 -20.05 21.17 -27.13
C ALA A 53 -18.68 20.68 -26.60
N ALA A 54 -17.58 21.39 -26.87
CA ALA A 54 -16.25 21.07 -26.34
C ALA A 54 -16.02 21.57 -24.90
N GLN A 55 -17.04 22.18 -24.27
CA GLN A 55 -17.07 22.45 -22.83
C GLN A 55 -18.00 21.45 -22.11
N GLY A 56 -17.89 20.17 -22.47
CA GLY A 56 -18.05 19.14 -21.47
C GLY A 56 -16.97 19.40 -20.43
N VAL A 57 -17.29 20.19 -19.40
CA VAL A 57 -16.57 20.13 -18.14
C VAL A 57 -16.64 18.67 -17.77
N GLU A 58 -15.55 17.95 -18.05
CA GLU A 58 -15.28 16.64 -17.50
C GLU A 58 -15.32 16.90 -16.00
N VAL A 59 -16.51 16.72 -15.42
CA VAL A 59 -16.72 16.73 -13.99
C VAL A 59 -15.97 15.50 -13.56
N ALA A 60 -14.66 15.68 -13.33
CA ALA A 60 -13.78 14.66 -12.79
C ALA A 60 -14.60 14.05 -11.67
N ASP A 61 -14.99 12.78 -11.85
CA ASP A 61 -15.85 12.07 -10.93
C ASP A 61 -15.12 12.12 -9.59
N ARG A 62 -15.52 13.08 -8.73
CA ARG A 62 -15.02 13.21 -7.36
C ARG A 62 -15.67 12.08 -6.58
N ARG A 63 -15.45 10.86 -7.04
CA ARG A 63 -15.86 9.66 -6.35
C ARG A 63 -14.99 9.61 -5.12
N PHE A 64 -15.63 9.84 -3.98
CA PHE A 64 -15.01 9.56 -2.70
C PHE A 64 -14.43 8.14 -2.75
N PRO A 65 -13.13 7.96 -2.45
CA PRO A 65 -12.53 6.64 -2.39
C PRO A 65 -13.36 5.76 -1.48
N THR A 66 -13.60 4.53 -1.91
CA THR A 66 -14.53 3.62 -1.22
C THR A 66 -14.06 3.35 0.20
N GLU A 67 -12.74 3.32 0.41
CA GLU A 67 -12.06 3.20 1.69
C GLU A 67 -12.42 4.37 2.64
N ALA A 68 -12.40 5.60 2.12
CA ALA A 68 -12.74 6.77 2.92
C ALA A 68 -14.22 6.77 3.36
N LYS A 69 -15.12 6.19 2.54
CA LYS A 69 -16.54 6.05 2.90
C LYS A 69 -16.72 5.16 4.13
N TYR A 70 -15.94 4.07 4.26
CA TYR A 70 -16.00 3.21 5.44
C TYR A 70 -15.56 3.96 6.70
N PHE A 71 -14.43 4.67 6.66
CA PHE A 71 -13.98 5.46 7.81
C PHE A 71 -14.95 6.58 8.17
N MET A 72 -15.55 7.22 7.18
CA MET A 72 -16.57 8.24 7.41
C MET A 72 -17.85 7.65 8.04
N ALA A 73 -18.32 6.49 7.55
CA ALA A 73 -19.46 5.79 8.12
C ALA A 73 -19.21 5.37 9.58
N ILE A 74 -18.02 4.83 9.87
CA ILE A 74 -17.60 4.47 11.22
C ILE A 74 -17.54 5.71 12.11
N GLY A 75 -16.95 6.80 11.64
CA GLY A 75 -16.88 8.06 12.39
C GLY A 75 -18.27 8.61 12.75
N VAL A 76 -19.21 8.59 11.80
CA VAL A 76 -20.60 9.00 12.05
C VAL A 76 -21.28 8.08 13.06
N PHE A 77 -21.11 6.75 12.93
CA PHE A 77 -21.66 5.79 13.89
C PHE A 77 -21.14 6.05 15.32
N PHE A 78 -19.82 6.19 15.48
CA PHE A 78 -19.23 6.50 16.78
C PHE A 78 -19.67 7.86 17.32
N ALA A 79 -19.89 8.86 16.47
CA ALA A 79 -20.39 10.16 16.90
C ALA A 79 -21.83 10.08 17.43
N LEU A 80 -22.67 9.26 16.79
CA LEU A 80 -24.02 8.99 17.28
C LEU A 80 -23.99 8.29 18.63
N ILE A 81 -23.20 7.22 18.76
CA ILE A 81 -23.06 6.48 20.03
C ILE A 81 -22.44 7.38 21.11
N ALA A 82 -21.42 8.18 20.80
CA ALA A 82 -20.81 9.15 21.71
C ALA A 82 -21.83 10.16 22.24
N THR A 83 -22.70 10.66 21.36
CA THR A 83 -23.74 11.64 21.72
C THR A 83 -24.81 11.00 22.61
N ILE A 84 -25.25 9.79 22.27
CA ILE A 84 -26.20 9.04 23.12
C ILE A 84 -25.54 8.76 24.48
N TYR A 85 -24.31 8.28 24.50
CA TYR A 85 -23.58 8.00 25.73
C TYR A 85 -23.42 9.26 26.59
N LEU A 86 -23.05 10.39 26.01
CA LEU A 86 -22.93 11.67 26.71
C LEU A 86 -24.22 12.06 27.45
N ILE A 87 -25.38 11.82 26.84
CA ILE A 87 -26.68 12.16 27.43
C ILE A 87 -27.03 11.21 28.58
N PHE A 88 -26.67 9.92 28.48
CA PHE A 88 -27.08 8.87 29.43
C PHE A 88 -26.05 8.56 30.51
N SER A 89 -24.81 9.02 30.38
CA SER A 89 -23.70 8.55 31.22
C SER A 89 -23.56 9.29 32.56
N ASP A 90 -24.54 10.11 32.97
CA ASP A 90 -24.61 10.82 34.25
C ASP A 90 -23.29 11.51 34.68
N GLY A 91 -22.51 12.00 33.71
CA GLY A 91 -21.25 12.73 33.95
C GLY A 91 -19.97 11.88 33.97
N GLU A 92 -19.99 10.64 33.49
CA GLU A 92 -18.74 9.87 33.32
C GLU A 92 -17.92 10.37 32.11
N TRP A 93 -16.97 11.25 32.38
CA TRP A 93 -16.15 11.90 31.34
C TRP A 93 -15.19 10.94 30.62
N ILE A 94 -14.79 9.83 31.24
CA ILE A 94 -13.79 8.91 30.66
C ILE A 94 -14.37 8.21 29.43
N GLY A 95 -15.53 7.56 29.55
CA GLY A 95 -16.18 6.91 28.41
C GLY A 95 -16.52 7.87 27.28
N VAL A 96 -17.04 9.05 27.62
CA VAL A 96 -17.32 10.12 26.64
C VAL A 96 -16.05 10.51 25.88
N SER A 97 -14.95 10.77 26.58
CA SER A 97 -13.70 11.22 25.96
C SER A 97 -13.11 10.18 25.00
N LEU A 98 -13.19 8.89 25.35
CA LEU A 98 -12.72 7.80 24.49
C LEU A 98 -13.57 7.65 23.24
N LEU A 99 -14.90 7.77 23.34
CA LEU A 99 -15.79 7.71 22.19
C LEU A 99 -15.54 8.87 21.22
N TYR A 100 -15.40 10.11 21.72
CA TYR A 100 -15.07 11.25 20.88
C TYR A 100 -13.65 11.18 20.30
N ALA A 101 -12.68 10.63 21.03
CA ALA A 101 -11.34 10.38 20.48
C ALA A 101 -11.40 9.39 19.30
N ALA A 102 -12.21 8.33 19.39
CA ALA A 102 -12.42 7.39 18.30
C ALA A 102 -13.05 8.06 17.06
N VAL A 103 -14.01 8.97 17.26
CA VAL A 103 -14.58 9.78 16.17
C VAL A 103 -13.50 10.60 15.47
N ILE A 104 -12.66 11.30 16.24
CA ILE A 104 -11.58 12.14 15.70
C ILE A 104 -10.62 11.28 14.86
N VAL A 105 -10.18 10.14 15.37
CA VAL A 105 -9.28 9.23 14.63
C VAL A 105 -9.92 8.76 13.34
N ALA A 106 -11.18 8.32 13.36
CA ALA A 106 -11.90 7.88 12.17
C ALA A 106 -12.00 9.00 11.10
N LEU A 107 -12.30 10.24 11.53
CA LEU A 107 -12.38 11.39 10.63
C LEU A 107 -11.02 11.79 10.06
N VAL A 108 -9.95 11.74 10.87
CA VAL A 108 -8.59 11.99 10.39
C VAL A 108 -8.18 10.95 9.35
N CYS A 109 -8.50 9.67 9.58
CA CYS A 109 -8.26 8.62 8.58
C CYS A 109 -9.05 8.85 7.29
N ALA A 110 -10.35 9.17 7.39
CA ALA A 110 -11.18 9.48 6.22
C ALA A 110 -10.64 10.69 5.44
N TRP A 111 -10.22 11.74 6.15
CA TRP A 111 -9.63 12.93 5.54
C TRP A 111 -8.28 12.65 4.88
N PHE A 112 -7.41 11.85 5.52
CA PHE A 112 -6.13 11.46 4.94
C PHE A 112 -6.33 10.64 3.66
N MET A 113 -7.27 9.69 3.66
CA MET A 113 -7.57 8.86 2.49
C MET A 113 -8.13 9.69 1.32
N THR A 114 -8.98 10.68 1.60
CA THR A 114 -9.51 11.55 0.54
C THR A 114 -8.47 12.52 -0.04
N THR A 115 -7.49 12.95 0.75
CA THR A 115 -6.53 13.98 0.32
C THR A 115 -5.18 13.46 -0.15
N ARG A 116 -4.74 12.28 0.30
CA ARG A 116 -3.37 11.78 0.07
C ARG A 116 -3.31 10.46 -0.70
N VAL A 117 -4.40 9.71 -0.78
CA VAL A 117 -4.38 8.34 -1.32
C VAL A 117 -4.91 8.25 -2.76
N GLN A 118 -5.68 9.24 -3.23
CA GLN A 118 -6.19 9.26 -4.61
C GLN A 118 -5.08 9.19 -5.67
N GLY A 119 -3.94 9.85 -5.44
CA GLY A 119 -2.78 9.77 -6.35
C GLY A 119 -2.02 8.44 -6.28
N ALA A 120 -2.06 7.76 -5.13
CA ALA A 120 -1.40 6.48 -4.94
C ALA A 120 -2.25 5.28 -5.42
N GLN A 121 -3.58 5.41 -5.48
CA GLN A 121 -4.47 4.35 -5.99
C GLN A 121 -4.39 4.17 -7.50
N ALA A 122 -4.19 5.24 -8.26
CA ALA A 122 -3.99 5.15 -9.71
C ALA A 122 -2.73 4.35 -10.06
N ASP A 123 -1.66 4.52 -9.27
CA ASP A 123 -0.44 3.72 -9.40
C ASP A 123 -0.70 2.25 -9.04
N VAL A 124 -1.51 1.96 -8.00
CA VAL A 124 -1.85 0.58 -7.56
C VAL A 124 -2.68 -0.20 -8.56
N GLU A 125 -3.67 0.42 -9.20
CA GLU A 125 -4.40 -0.22 -10.29
C GLU A 125 -3.48 -0.53 -11.49
N LEU A 126 -2.53 0.36 -11.81
CA LEU A 126 -1.51 0.11 -12.83
C LEU A 126 -0.54 -1.04 -12.45
N TYR A 127 -0.27 -1.22 -11.15
CA TYR A 127 0.56 -2.33 -10.63
C TYR A 127 -0.17 -3.68 -10.72
N GLU A 128 -1.48 -3.73 -10.43
CA GLU A 128 -2.28 -4.96 -10.53
C GLU A 128 -2.45 -5.43 -11.98
N GLU A 129 -2.42 -4.51 -12.94
CA GLU A 129 -2.47 -4.79 -14.38
C GLU A 129 -1.10 -5.20 -14.96
N GLY A 130 -0.05 -5.23 -14.12
CA GLY A 130 1.27 -5.77 -14.44
C GLY A 130 2.21 -4.81 -15.20
N GLU A 131 1.84 -3.52 -15.32
CA GLU A 131 2.64 -2.51 -16.02
C GLU A 131 3.57 -1.70 -15.11
N GLY A 132 3.37 -1.72 -13.78
CA GLY A 132 4.20 -0.95 -12.87
C GLY A 132 5.38 -1.74 -12.25
N ASP A 133 6.51 -1.05 -12.10
CA ASP A 133 7.76 -1.57 -11.55
C ASP A 133 7.61 -1.95 -10.05
N GLN A 134 7.85 -3.21 -9.69
CA GLN A 134 7.68 -3.77 -8.33
C GLN A 134 8.77 -3.30 -7.33
N THR A 135 9.13 -2.03 -7.31
CA THR A 135 10.35 -1.58 -6.61
C THR A 135 10.21 -1.36 -5.11
N VAL A 136 9.00 -1.42 -4.53
CA VAL A 136 8.78 -1.17 -3.09
C VAL A 136 8.27 -2.41 -2.37
N TYR A 137 8.96 -3.54 -2.52
CA TYR A 137 8.73 -4.70 -1.64
C TYR A 137 9.69 -4.65 -0.45
N LEU A 138 9.14 -4.68 0.76
CA LEU A 138 9.95 -4.82 1.98
C LEU A 138 10.79 -6.10 1.86
N PRO A 139 12.10 -6.04 2.15
CA PRO A 139 13.00 -7.16 1.91
C PRO A 139 12.57 -8.39 2.71
N THR A 140 12.63 -9.57 2.07
CA THR A 140 12.22 -10.90 2.62
C THR A 140 12.93 -11.27 3.94
N ARG A 141 13.92 -10.48 4.38
CA ARG A 141 14.71 -10.76 5.59
C ARG A 141 15.18 -9.48 6.30
N SER A 142 14.26 -8.72 6.91
CA SER A 142 14.62 -7.65 7.85
C SER A 142 14.50 -8.14 9.30
N HIS A 143 15.60 -8.06 10.06
CA HIS A 143 15.64 -8.45 11.47
C HIS A 143 15.29 -7.28 12.41
N TRP A 144 15.17 -6.06 11.88
CA TRP A 144 14.92 -4.86 12.68
C TRP A 144 13.53 -4.79 13.32
N PRO A 145 12.42 -5.21 12.66
CA PRO A 145 11.10 -5.25 13.31
C PRO A 145 11.09 -6.13 14.55
N PHE A 146 11.88 -7.20 14.56
CA PHE A 146 12.03 -8.06 15.73
C PHE A 146 12.73 -7.33 16.89
N LEU A 147 13.83 -6.61 16.62
CA LEU A 147 14.52 -5.81 17.63
C LEU A 147 13.65 -4.65 18.15
N LEU A 148 12.84 -4.03 17.29
CA LEU A 148 11.87 -3.02 17.67
C LEU A 148 10.81 -3.58 18.62
N ALA A 149 10.24 -4.75 18.29
CA ALA A 149 9.26 -5.42 19.14
C ALA A 149 9.88 -5.79 20.50
N LEU A 150 11.09 -6.36 20.50
CA LEU A 150 11.79 -6.71 21.73
C LEU A 150 12.07 -5.47 22.60
N GLY A 151 12.62 -4.39 22.02
CA GLY A 151 12.87 -3.14 22.73
C GLY A 151 11.60 -2.52 23.30
N THR A 152 10.49 -2.58 22.56
CA THR A 152 9.17 -2.12 23.01
C THR A 152 8.68 -2.93 24.21
N VAL A 153 8.75 -4.26 24.16
CA VAL A 153 8.34 -5.14 25.25
C VAL A 153 9.18 -4.90 26.51
N VAL A 154 10.50 -4.78 26.37
CA VAL A 154 11.40 -4.51 27.50
C VAL A 154 11.14 -3.14 28.10
N THR A 155 10.91 -2.11 27.26
CA THR A 155 10.57 -0.75 27.72
C THR A 155 9.24 -0.73 28.47
N ALA A 156 8.20 -1.38 27.91
CA ALA A 156 6.89 -1.51 28.55
C ALA A 156 6.99 -2.27 29.89
N ASN A 157 7.79 -3.34 29.94
CA ASN A 157 8.04 -4.06 31.18
C ASN A 157 8.83 -3.21 32.19
N GLY A 158 9.76 -2.37 31.72
CA GLY A 158 10.51 -1.42 32.53
C GLY A 158 9.64 -0.41 33.28
N PHE A 159 8.48 -0.02 32.72
CA PHE A 159 7.50 0.79 33.46
C PHE A 159 6.95 0.08 34.70
N SER A 160 6.88 -1.26 34.68
CA SER A 160 6.38 -2.07 35.81
C SER A 160 7.49 -2.45 36.79
N VAL A 161 8.67 -2.84 36.29
CA VAL A 161 9.79 -3.37 37.11
C VAL A 161 10.66 -2.25 37.68
N GLY A 162 10.78 -1.11 36.98
CA GLY A 162 11.50 0.07 37.44
C GLY A 162 12.55 0.59 36.45
N MET A 163 13.13 1.74 36.81
CA MET A 163 14.00 2.55 35.93
C MET A 163 15.20 1.77 35.36
N TRP A 164 15.73 0.79 36.10
CA TRP A 164 16.87 -0.02 35.71
C TRP A 164 16.62 -0.89 34.47
N LEU A 165 15.38 -1.33 34.24
CA LEU A 165 15.01 -2.08 33.04
C LEU A 165 14.48 -1.16 31.94
N PHE A 166 13.88 -0.03 32.33
CA PHE A 166 13.38 0.98 31.42
C PHE A 166 14.48 1.60 30.55
N VAL A 167 15.56 2.10 31.17
CA VAL A 167 16.67 2.76 30.45
C VAL A 167 17.29 1.86 29.37
N PRO A 168 17.71 0.61 29.64
CA PRO A 168 18.25 -0.26 28.60
C PRO A 168 17.19 -0.64 27.55
N GLY A 169 15.92 -0.79 27.95
CA GLY A 169 14.81 -1.03 27.01
C GLY A 169 14.69 0.10 25.98
N VAL A 170 14.69 1.35 26.45
CA VAL A 170 14.61 2.53 25.57
C VAL A 170 15.82 2.61 24.65
N ILE A 171 17.03 2.31 25.15
CA ILE A 171 18.24 2.31 24.32
C ILE A 171 18.12 1.29 23.19
N VAL A 172 17.69 0.05 23.48
CA VAL A 172 17.50 -0.99 22.47
C VAL A 172 16.41 -0.61 21.48
N PHE A 173 15.29 -0.05 21.95
CA PHE A 173 14.21 0.43 21.10
C PHE A 173 14.68 1.52 20.13
N LEU A 174 15.38 2.54 20.62
CA LEU A 174 15.90 3.64 19.80
C LEU A 174 16.96 3.15 18.80
N TYR A 175 17.81 2.21 19.20
CA TYR A 175 18.80 1.60 18.31
C TYR A 175 18.11 0.83 17.17
N ALA A 176 17.11 0.01 17.50
CA ALA A 176 16.35 -0.73 16.51
C ALA A 176 15.58 0.20 15.56
N LEU A 177 15.01 1.30 16.08
CA LEU A 177 14.32 2.32 15.29
C LEU A 177 15.28 3.02 14.32
N ALA A 178 16.46 3.44 14.81
CA ALA A 178 17.47 4.07 13.96
C ALA A 178 17.98 3.11 12.87
N GLY A 179 18.17 1.83 13.20
CA GLY A 179 18.54 0.79 12.24
C GLY A 179 17.48 0.56 11.18
N PHE A 180 16.20 0.52 11.58
CA PHE A 180 15.07 0.39 10.67
C PHE A 180 14.95 1.59 9.71
N ILE A 181 15.06 2.82 10.23
CA ILE A 181 15.03 4.04 9.40
C ILE A 181 16.21 4.08 8.44
N ARG A 182 17.40 3.70 8.90
CA ARG A 182 18.60 3.72 8.05
C ARG A 182 18.51 2.65 6.96
N GLU A 183 18.05 1.44 7.27
CA GLU A 183 17.80 0.42 6.24
C GLU A 183 16.73 0.87 5.24
N GLY A 184 15.68 1.56 5.71
CA GLY A 184 14.66 2.14 4.84
C GLY A 184 15.18 3.26 3.94
N ARG A 185 16.08 4.12 4.43
CA ARG A 185 16.65 5.25 3.66
C ARG A 185 17.77 4.83 2.71
N ASP A 186 18.61 3.87 3.10
CA ASP A 186 19.74 3.43 2.28
C ASP A 186 19.29 2.60 1.07
N ARG A 187 17.99 2.28 0.97
CA ARG A 187 17.42 1.36 -0.04
C ARG A 187 16.11 1.86 -0.68
N ALA A 188 15.75 3.11 -0.46
CA ALA A 188 14.68 3.84 -1.14
C ALA A 188 15.30 4.83 -2.14
#